data_AF-A0A1V1P0D0-F1
#
_entry.id   AF-A0A1V1P0D0-F1
#
_cell.length_a   1.000
_cell.length_b   1.000
_cell.length_c   1.000
_cell.angle_alpha   90.00
_cell.angle_beta   90.00
_cell.angle_gamma   90.00
#
_symmetry.space_group_name_H-M   'P 1'
#
loop_
_entity.id
_entity.type
_entity.pdbx_description
1 polymer ?
#
loop_
_entity_poly.entity_id
_entity_poly.type
_entity_poly.pdbx_seq_one_letter_code
_entity_poly.pdbx_strand_id
1 'polypeptide(L)'
;MYKQIYLFIILLILSTHSVLAQLVDNGNGTITDKSTCLIWQKNASNKTMAWNQALSYCENLRLSGKSDWRLPNLEELRSIVDYSKYNPAIDEAIFP
;
A
#
# COMPACT_ATOMS: atom_id res chain seq x y z
N MET A 1 27.55 7.12 31.07
CA MET A 1 27.85 6.11 30.02
C MET A 1 26.60 5.39 29.50
N TYR A 2 25.63 5.03 30.35
CA TYR A 2 24.40 4.31 29.94
C TYR A 2 23.38 5.13 29.10
N LYS A 3 23.34 6.46 29.25
CA LYS A 3 22.38 7.34 28.56
C LYS A 3 22.59 7.39 27.04
N GLN A 4 23.83 7.29 26.55
CA GLN A 4 24.10 7.19 25.11
C GLN A 4 23.77 5.81 24.54
N ILE A 5 23.98 4.73 25.29
CA ILE A 5 23.61 3.36 24.88
C ILE A 5 22.09 3.20 24.75
N TYR A 6 21.30 3.75 25.69
CA TYR A 6 19.83 3.75 25.57
C TYR A 6 19.33 4.54 24.36
N LEU A 7 19.93 5.71 24.08
CA LEU A 7 19.56 6.53 22.92
C LEU A 7 19.87 5.81 21.60
N PHE A 8 20.99 5.08 21.53
CA PHE A 8 21.38 4.31 20.35
C PHE A 8 20.49 3.08 20.14
N ILE A 9 20.10 2.37 21.22
CA ILE A 9 19.13 1.26 21.14
C ILE A 9 17.75 1.76 20.68
N ILE A 10 17.28 2.90 21.19
CA ILE A 10 16.00 3.50 20.75
C ILE A 10 16.09 3.96 19.28
N LEU A 11 17.20 4.55 18.86
CA LEU A 11 17.44 4.94 17.45
C LEU A 11 17.51 3.74 16.49
N LEU A 12 18.08 2.61 16.93
CA LEU A 12 18.09 1.36 16.17
C LEU A 12 16.70 0.72 16.09
N ILE A 13 15.91 0.76 17.17
CA ILE A 13 14.54 0.24 17.17
C ILE A 13 13.62 1.12 16.27
N LEU A 14 13.80 2.44 16.29
CA LEU A 14 13.05 3.37 15.44
C LEU A 14 13.39 3.23 13.95
N SER A 15 14.63 2.89 13.59
CA SER A 15 15.04 2.67 12.20
C SER A 15 14.68 1.27 11.67
N THR A 16 14.50 0.28 12.54
CA THR A 16 14.10 -1.08 12.14
C THR A 16 12.62 -1.25 11.80
N HIS A 17 11.76 -0.27 12.10
CA HIS A 17 10.30 -0.40 11.88
C HIS A 17 9.84 -0.26 10.41
N SER A 18 10.73 -0.18 9.42
CA SER A 18 10.32 -0.12 7.99
C SER A 18 11.23 -0.81 6.98
N VAL A 19 12.04 -1.76 7.43
CA VAL A 19 12.76 -2.66 6.49
C VAL A 19 11.91 -3.90 6.12
N LEU A 20 10.88 -4.24 6.91
CA LEU A 20 10.06 -5.45 6.70
C LEU A 20 8.65 -5.23 6.15
N ALA A 21 8.17 -3.99 6.09
CA ALA A 21 6.83 -3.72 5.56
C ALA A 21 6.84 -3.90 4.03
N GLN A 22 6.13 -4.92 3.53
CA GLN A 22 5.94 -5.22 2.11
C GLN A 22 5.16 -4.10 1.41
N LEU A 23 4.19 -3.51 2.11
CA LEU A 23 3.40 -2.39 1.66
C LEU A 23 3.80 -1.13 2.45
N VAL A 24 4.08 -0.04 1.75
CA VAL A 24 4.49 1.24 2.35
C VAL A 24 3.57 2.35 1.88
N ASP A 25 2.91 3.02 2.83
CA ASP A 25 2.12 4.21 2.55
C ASP A 25 3.05 5.41 2.24
N ASN A 26 2.81 6.06 1.10
CA ASN A 26 3.58 7.22 0.67
C ASN A 26 3.04 8.56 1.23
N GLY A 27 1.90 8.54 1.93
CA GLY A 27 1.29 9.74 2.52
C GLY A 27 0.65 10.70 1.49
N ASN A 28 0.58 10.28 0.23
CA ASN A 28 0.03 11.05 -0.90
C ASN A 28 -1.22 10.37 -1.52
N GLY A 29 -1.83 9.45 -0.78
CA GLY A 29 -2.95 8.64 -1.26
C GLY A 29 -2.53 7.41 -2.08
N THR A 30 -1.25 7.06 -2.08
CA THR A 30 -0.73 5.86 -2.75
C THR A 30 0.08 4.99 -1.81
N ILE A 31 0.16 3.69 -2.13
CA ILE A 31 0.93 2.69 -1.38
C ILE A 31 1.90 2.03 -2.35
N THR A 32 3.16 1.89 -1.96
CA THR A 32 4.16 1.13 -2.72
C THR A 32 4.27 -0.28 -2.19
N ASP A 33 4.04 -1.27 -3.06
CA ASP A 33 4.35 -2.66 -2.81
C ASP A 33 5.80 -2.93 -3.22
N LYS A 34 6.66 -3.22 -2.24
CA LYS A 34 8.08 -3.51 -2.45
C LYS A 34 8.32 -4.87 -3.11
N SER A 35 7.37 -5.81 -3.04
CA SER A 35 7.52 -7.15 -3.61
C SER A 35 7.30 -7.16 -5.13
N THR A 36 6.34 -6.36 -5.61
CA THR A 36 5.99 -6.25 -7.03
C THR A 36 6.52 -4.97 -7.68
N CYS A 37 7.08 -4.04 -6.89
CA CYS A 37 7.46 -2.69 -7.29
C CYS A 37 6.29 -1.86 -7.87
N LEU A 38 5.05 -2.22 -7.52
CA LEU A 38 3.84 -1.53 -7.97
C LEU A 38 3.42 -0.44 -6.98
N ILE A 39 2.64 0.51 -7.50
CA ILE A 39 2.02 1.57 -6.71
C ILE A 39 0.51 1.40 -6.80
N TRP A 40 -0.12 1.30 -5.63
CA TRP A 40 -1.54 1.10 -5.45
C TRP A 40 -2.20 2.41 -5.02
N GLN A 41 -3.46 2.57 -5.40
CA GLN A 41 -4.31 3.61 -4.83
C GLN A 41 -4.69 3.21 -3.40
N LYS A 42 -4.49 4.11 -2.44
CA LYS A 42 -4.77 3.82 -1.01
C LYS A 42 -6.25 3.63 -0.73
N ASN A 43 -7.08 4.56 -1.19
CA ASN A 43 -8.52 4.50 -1.00
C ASN A 43 -9.18 4.07 -2.30
N ALA A 44 -9.80 2.89 -2.29
CA ALA A 44 -10.62 2.43 -3.41
C ALA A 44 -11.82 3.37 -3.62
N SER A 45 -12.38 3.32 -4.83
CA SER A 45 -13.64 4.01 -5.12
C SER A 45 -14.77 3.40 -4.28
N ASN A 46 -15.52 4.23 -3.54
CA ASN A 46 -16.73 3.82 -2.80
C ASN A 46 -17.92 3.44 -3.70
N LYS A 47 -17.73 3.40 -5.01
CA LYS A 47 -18.78 3.10 -5.98
C LYS A 47 -18.56 1.71 -6.55
N THR A 48 -19.60 0.88 -6.51
CA THR A 48 -19.69 -0.31 -7.33
C THR A 48 -19.72 0.09 -8.79
N MET A 49 -18.78 -0.40 -9.57
CA MET A 49 -18.63 -0.11 -10.99
C MET A 49 -18.65 -1.40 -11.79
N ALA A 50 -19.25 -1.37 -12.98
CA ALA A 50 -19.06 -2.43 -13.95
C ALA A 50 -17.59 -2.45 -14.42
N TRP A 51 -17.11 -3.59 -14.89
CA TRP A 51 -15.70 -3.78 -15.27
C TRP A 51 -15.20 -2.71 -16.27
N ASN A 52 -16.02 -2.38 -17.28
CA ASN A 52 -15.71 -1.33 -18.26
C ASN A 52 -15.62 0.07 -17.64
N GLN A 53 -16.45 0.36 -16.63
CA GLN A 53 -16.41 1.63 -15.89
C GLN A 53 -15.17 1.70 -15.01
N ALA A 54 -14.76 0.58 -14.39
CA ALA A 54 -13.53 0.49 -13.60
C ALA A 54 -12.28 0.71 -14.48
N LEU A 55 -12.27 0.12 -15.69
CA LEU A 55 -11.20 0.36 -16.66
C LEU A 55 -11.09 1.85 -17.00
N SER A 56 -12.22 2.47 -17.36
CA SER A 56 -12.27 3.90 -17.68
C SER A 56 -11.90 4.78 -16.48
N TYR A 57 -12.28 4.38 -15.26
CA TYR A 57 -11.90 5.06 -14.03
C TYR A 57 -10.37 5.08 -13.86
N CYS A 58 -9.72 3.92 -13.99
CA CYS A 58 -8.26 3.82 -13.88
C CYS A 58 -7.56 4.67 -14.94
N GLU A 59 -7.95 4.58 -16.21
CA GLU A 59 -7.31 5.34 -17.31
C GLU A 59 -7.39 6.86 -17.12
N ASN A 60 -8.50 7.34 -16.54
CA ASN A 60 -8.73 8.76 -16.27
C ASN A 60 -8.24 9.21 -14.89
N LEU A 61 -7.77 8.29 -14.03
CA LEU A 61 -7.32 8.62 -12.69
C LEU A 61 -6.04 9.47 -12.77
N ARG A 62 -6.03 10.55 -12.00
CA ARG A 62 -4.86 11.42 -11.80
C ARG A 62 -4.62 11.53 -10.31
N LEU A 63 -3.58 10.86 -9.83
CA LEU A 63 -3.28 10.76 -8.40
C LEU A 63 -1.77 10.80 -8.17
N SER A 64 -1.33 11.57 -7.17
CA SER A 64 0.08 11.75 -6.84
C SER A 64 0.96 12.16 -8.05
N GLY A 65 0.42 12.97 -8.97
CA GLY A 65 1.13 13.39 -10.19
C GLY A 65 1.31 12.29 -11.25
N LYS A 66 0.67 11.13 -11.07
CA LYS A 66 0.66 10.01 -12.01
C LYS A 66 -0.65 9.93 -12.78
N SER A 67 -0.55 9.54 -14.04
CA SER A 67 -1.66 9.41 -15.00
C SER A 67 -1.75 8.03 -15.65
N ASP A 68 -0.79 7.16 -15.35
CA ASP A 68 -0.55 5.84 -15.92
C ASP A 68 -1.20 4.73 -15.08
N TRP A 69 -2.37 5.01 -14.49
CA TRP A 69 -3.10 4.06 -13.66
C TRP A 69 -3.81 3.02 -14.53
N ARG A 70 -3.75 1.75 -14.11
CA ARG A 70 -4.40 0.63 -14.78
C ARG A 70 -5.07 -0.29 -13.78
N LEU A 71 -5.94 -1.15 -14.28
CA LEU A 71 -6.50 -2.23 -13.47
C LEU A 71 -5.38 -3.25 -13.13
N PRO A 72 -5.28 -3.71 -11.88
CA PRO A 72 -4.35 -4.75 -11.50
C PRO A 72 -4.78 -6.10 -12.09
N ASN A 73 -3.82 -6.97 -12.33
CA ASN A 73 -4.10 -8.36 -12.68
C ASN A 73 -4.32 -9.23 -11.41
N LEU A 74 -4.75 -10.47 -11.60
CA LEU A 74 -5.05 -11.39 -10.49
C LEU A 74 -3.83 -11.66 -9.59
N GLU A 75 -2.65 -11.82 -10.17
CA GLU A 75 -1.44 -12.14 -9.42
C GLU A 75 -0.89 -10.92 -8.66
N GLU A 76 -1.08 -9.72 -9.18
CA GLU A 76 -0.79 -8.47 -8.47
C GLU A 76 -1.76 -8.27 -7.31
N LEU A 77 -3.05 -8.54 -7.49
CA LEU A 77 -4.01 -8.50 -6.38
C LEU A 77 -3.65 -9.52 -5.30
N ARG A 78 -3.12 -10.68 -5.69
CA ARG A 78 -2.68 -11.71 -4.75
C ARG A 78 -1.58 -11.21 -3.81
N SER A 79 -0.71 -10.30 -4.25
CA SER A 79 0.41 -9.81 -3.43
C SER A 79 -0.05 -8.94 -2.26
N ILE A 80 -1.25 -8.36 -2.33
CA ILE A 80 -1.82 -7.48 -1.29
C ILE A 80 -2.86 -8.18 -0.40
N VAL A 81 -3.21 -9.43 -0.69
CA VAL A 81 -4.19 -10.20 0.09
C VAL A 81 -3.55 -10.72 1.37
N ASP A 82 -4.21 -10.47 2.49
CA ASP A 82 -3.86 -11.04 3.79
C ASP A 82 -4.63 -12.35 4.01
N TYR A 83 -3.95 -13.48 3.78
CA TYR A 83 -4.50 -14.82 3.93
C TYR A 83 -4.81 -15.23 5.38
N SER A 84 -4.37 -14.44 6.38
CA SER A 84 -4.75 -14.67 7.78
C SER A 84 -6.13 -14.10 8.12
N LYS A 85 -6.71 -13.30 7.23
CA LYS A 85 -8.02 -12.65 7.39
C LYS A 85 -9.03 -13.17 6.35
N TYR A 86 -10.31 -13.03 6.68
CA TYR A 86 -11.40 -13.52 5.83
C TYR A 86 -12.35 -12.41 5.35
N ASN A 87 -12.55 -11.34 6.13
CA ASN A 87 -13.46 -10.26 5.74
C ASN A 87 -13.18 -8.96 6.53
N PRO A 88 -12.45 -7.97 5.97
CA PRO A 88 -11.77 -8.01 4.68
C PRO A 88 -10.44 -8.79 4.75
N ALA A 89 -10.10 -9.52 3.69
CA ALA A 89 -8.82 -10.24 3.56
C ALA A 89 -7.68 -9.29 3.14
N ILE A 90 -7.57 -8.15 3.81
CA ILE A 90 -6.60 -7.08 3.52
C ILE A 90 -6.15 -6.41 4.82
N ASP A 91 -5.01 -5.73 4.77
CA ASP A 91 -4.57 -4.89 5.88
C ASP A 91 -5.30 -3.55 5.90
N GLU A 92 -6.34 -3.45 6.74
CA GLU A 92 -7.15 -2.24 6.95
C GLU A 92 -6.34 -1.05 7.49
N ALA A 93 -5.18 -1.27 8.12
CA ALA A 93 -4.32 -0.18 8.55
C ALA A 93 -3.68 0.54 7.35
N ILE A 94 -3.48 -0.19 6.25
CA ILE A 94 -2.86 0.29 5.02
C ILE A 94 -3.94 0.68 3.99
N PHE A 95 -4.99 -0.12 3.85
CA PHE A 95 -6.13 0.08 2.95
C PHE A 95 -7.43 0.28 3.74
N PRO A 96 -7.78 1.52 4.11
CA PRO A 96 -8.98 1.83 4.88
C PRO A 96 -10.28 1.83 4.06
#